data_AF-C1H846-F1
#
_entry.id   AF-C1H846-F1
#
_cell.length_a   1.000
_cell.length_b   1.000
_cell.length_c   1.000
_cell.angle_alpha   90.00
_cell.angle_beta   90.00
_cell.angle_gamma   90.00
#
_symmetry.space_group_name_H-M   'P 1'
#
loop_
_entity.id
_entity.type
_entity.pdbx_description
1 polymer ?
#
loop_
_entity_poly.entity_id
_entity_poly.type
_entity_poly.pdbx_seq_one_letter_code
_entity_poly.pdbx_strand_id
1 'polypeptide(L)'
;MAAVAAGSIPLMLRLSYLSTPIIIDMGTTHDGLLRLIQGEIEIRMPQLTEDFTFDGLEIMWDQTVPGGVFPASSPLDQYNLQATLALLRTRQGRDAMGLKITPCKGAVMSLV
;
A
#
# COMPACT_ATOMS: atom_id res chain seq x y z
N MET A 1 -23.99 0.03 -5.69
CA MET A 1 -22.60 0.17 -6.16
C MET A 1 -22.14 1.54 -5.70
N ALA A 2 -21.31 1.63 -4.64
CA ALA A 2 -20.86 2.93 -4.13
C ALA A 2 -20.08 3.63 -5.24
N ALA A 3 -20.53 4.80 -5.67
CA ALA A 3 -19.82 5.61 -6.64
C ALA A 3 -18.50 6.05 -5.98
N VAL A 4 -17.40 5.45 -6.43
CA VAL A 4 -16.06 5.90 -6.04
C VAL A 4 -15.94 7.34 -6.52
N ALA A 5 -15.76 8.28 -5.59
CA ALA A 5 -15.67 9.70 -5.92
C ALA A 5 -14.59 9.91 -6.99
N ALA A 6 -14.81 10.87 -7.89
CA ALA A 6 -13.91 11.15 -9.02
C ALA A 6 -12.54 11.64 -8.51
N GLY A 7 -11.65 10.72 -8.15
CA GLY A 7 -10.42 11.04 -7.42
C GLY A 7 -9.95 9.92 -6.50
N SER A 8 -10.85 9.03 -6.10
CA SER A 8 -10.53 7.93 -5.20
C SER A 8 -10.11 6.66 -5.97
N ILE A 9 -9.12 5.97 -5.44
CA ILE A 9 -8.53 4.75 -6.00
C ILE A 9 -8.76 3.63 -4.99
N PRO A 10 -9.60 2.64 -5.30
CA PRO A 10 -9.72 1.44 -4.47
C PRO A 10 -8.46 0.59 -4.62
N LEU A 11 -7.84 0.24 -3.49
CA LEU A 11 -6.61 -0.55 -3.43
C LEU A 11 -6.75 -1.63 -2.36
N MET A 12 -6.06 -2.76 -2.57
CA MET A 12 -5.89 -3.75 -1.50
C MET A 12 -4.59 -3.45 -0.77
N LEU A 13 -4.67 -3.10 0.51
CA LEU A 13 -3.50 -3.02 1.39
C LEU A 13 -3.19 -4.42 1.92
N ARG A 14 -1.96 -4.88 1.69
CA ARG A 14 -1.46 -6.18 2.12
C ARG A 14 -0.46 -5.99 3.25
N LEU A 15 -0.87 -6.40 4.45
CA LEU A 15 -0.07 -6.41 5.67
C LEU A 15 0.28 -7.86 6.00
N SER A 16 1.45 -8.31 5.54
CA SER A 16 1.87 -9.71 5.66
C SER A 16 0.85 -10.70 5.04
N TYR A 17 0.07 -11.39 5.87
CA TYR A 17 -0.94 -12.38 5.45
C TYR A 17 -2.35 -11.78 5.35
N LEU A 18 -2.55 -10.55 5.85
CA LEU A 18 -3.83 -9.86 5.80
C LEU A 18 -3.92 -8.97 4.57
N SER A 19 -5.07 -8.99 3.90
CA SER A 19 -5.39 -8.09 2.79
C SER A 19 -6.66 -7.33 3.15
N THR A 20 -6.55 -6.01 3.32
CA THR A 20 -7.67 -5.11 3.67
C THR A 20 -7.94 -4.14 2.52
N PRO A 21 -9.21 -3.96 2.10
CA PRO A 21 -9.55 -2.94 1.11
C PRO A 21 -9.40 -1.55 1.73
N ILE A 22 -8.66 -0.67 1.07
CA ILE A 22 -8.54 0.74 1.41
C ILE A 22 -8.93 1.61 0.22
N ILE A 23 -9.28 2.87 0.50
CA ILE A 23 -9.58 3.87 -0.52
C ILE A 23 -8.57 4.99 -0.33
N ILE A 24 -7.79 5.26 -1.38
CA ILE A 24 -6.79 6.33 -1.38
C ILE A 24 -7.26 7.45 -2.29
N ASP A 25 -7.04 8.70 -1.92
CA ASP A 25 -7.35 9.85 -2.77
C ASP A 25 -6.12 10.21 -3.61
N MET A 26 -6.33 10.71 -4.84
CA MET A 26 -5.23 11.22 -5.67
C MET A 26 -4.42 12.33 -4.98
N GLY A 27 -5.03 13.09 -4.06
CA GLY A 27 -4.36 14.12 -3.26
C GLY A 27 -3.62 13.59 -2.03
N THR A 28 -3.63 12.28 -1.75
CA THR A 28 -2.95 11.72 -0.59
C THR A 28 -1.43 11.93 -0.68
N THR A 29 -0.86 12.49 0.39
CA THR A 29 0.60 12.63 0.55
C THR A 29 1.20 11.32 1.08
N HIS A 30 2.52 11.16 0.93
CA HIS A 30 3.21 9.98 1.46
C HIS A 30 3.04 9.85 2.98
N ASP A 31 3.15 10.95 3.73
CA ASP A 31 2.89 10.97 5.18
C ASP A 31 1.45 10.57 5.52
N GLY A 32 0.48 11.11 4.76
CA GLY A 32 -0.93 10.76 4.94
C GLY A 32 -1.20 9.28 4.66
N LEU A 33 -0.51 8.70 3.67
CA LEU A 33 -0.57 7.27 3.38
C LEU A 33 0.01 6.43 4.52
N LEU A 34 1.19 6.81 5.03
CA LEU A 34 1.82 6.12 6.17
C LEU A 34 0.93 6.15 7.41
N ARG A 35 0.30 7.28 7.71
CA ARG A 35 -0.67 7.40 8.81
C ARG A 35 -1.89 6.51 8.65
N LEU A 36 -2.43 6.43 7.42
CA LEU A 36 -3.55 5.53 7.13
C LEU A 36 -3.16 4.08 7.38
N ILE A 37 -1.97 3.68 6.92
CA ILE A 37 -1.45 2.33 7.10
C ILE A 37 -1.18 2.03 8.58
N GLN A 38 -0.61 2.99 9.33
CA GLN A 38 -0.38 2.87 10.77
C GLN A 38 -1.70 2.60 11.51
N GLY A 39 -2.75 3.35 11.19
CA GLY A 39 -4.08 3.13 11.77
C GLY A 39 -4.65 1.75 11.45
N GLU A 40 -4.51 1.27 10.20
CA GLU A 40 -4.94 -0.07 9.81
C GLU A 40 -4.15 -1.18 10.54
N ILE A 41 -2.85 -0.99 10.76
CA ILE A 41 -2.00 -1.91 11.52
C ILE A 41 -2.46 -1.96 12.98
N GLU A 42 -2.64 -0.82 13.64
CA GLU A 42 -3.08 -0.75 15.03
C GLU A 42 -4.44 -1.41 15.25
N ILE A 43 -5.37 -1.25 14.30
CA ILE A 43 -6.71 -1.80 14.40
C ILE A 43 -6.73 -3.31 14.13
N ARG A 44 -5.97 -3.78 13.13
CA ARG A 44 -6.14 -5.15 12.59
C ARG A 44 -5.01 -6.10 12.94
N MET A 45 -3.79 -5.59 13.10
CA MET A 45 -2.58 -6.37 13.31
C MET A 45 -1.60 -5.65 14.26
N PRO A 46 -1.99 -5.35 15.51
CA PRO A 46 -1.09 -4.69 16.45
C PRO A 46 0.20 -5.49 16.66
N GLN A 47 0.18 -6.82 16.51
CA GLN A 47 1.41 -7.63 16.57
C GLN A 47 2.47 -7.31 15.48
N LEU A 48 2.11 -6.64 14.38
CA LEU A 48 3.09 -6.18 13.39
C LEU A 48 3.95 -5.02 13.91
N THR A 49 3.53 -4.34 14.99
CA THR A 49 4.34 -3.28 15.59
C THR A 49 5.48 -3.81 16.45
N GLU A 50 5.50 -5.11 16.77
CA GLU A 50 6.55 -5.75 17.57
C GLU A 50 7.35 -6.72 16.70
N ASP A 51 8.67 -6.77 16.90
CA ASP A 51 9.60 -7.66 16.19
C ASP A 51 9.73 -7.41 14.67
N PHE A 52 9.22 -6.27 14.17
CA PHE A 52 9.37 -5.85 12.78
C PHE A 52 9.92 -4.43 12.68
N THR A 53 10.61 -4.17 11.57
CA THR A 53 11.08 -2.84 11.15
C THR A 53 10.46 -2.50 9.81
N PHE A 54 10.10 -1.24 9.62
CA PHE A 54 9.58 -0.73 8.36
C PHE A 54 10.73 -0.42 7.40
N ASP A 55 10.71 -1.02 6.20
CA ASP A 55 11.69 -0.78 5.15
C ASP A 55 11.16 0.11 4.03
N GLY A 56 9.84 0.21 3.87
CA GLY A 56 9.21 0.99 2.81
C GLY A 56 7.84 0.46 2.39
N LEU A 57 7.28 1.10 1.38
CA LEU A 57 6.06 0.67 0.72
C LEU A 57 6.40 0.11 -0.66
N GLU A 58 5.56 -0.80 -1.15
CA GLU A 58 5.64 -1.27 -2.53
C GLU A 58 4.24 -1.42 -3.13
N ILE A 59 4.14 -1.32 -4.45
CA ILE A 59 2.96 -1.77 -5.19
C ILE A 59 3.26 -3.14 -5.77
N MET A 60 2.42 -4.11 -5.42
CA MET A 60 2.35 -5.42 -6.06
C MET A 60 1.42 -5.32 -7.27
N TRP A 61 2.00 -5.43 -8.45
CA TRP A 61 1.24 -5.29 -9.70
C TRP A 61 0.57 -6.60 -10.07
N ASP A 62 -0.69 -6.52 -10.50
CA ASP A 62 -1.43 -7.68 -10.98
C ASP A 62 -0.78 -8.24 -12.25
N GLN A 63 -0.28 -9.46 -12.12
CA GLN A 63 0.41 -10.21 -13.18
C GLN A 63 -0.57 -10.96 -14.09
N THR A 64 -1.87 -11.02 -13.74
CA THR A 64 -2.87 -11.73 -14.54
C THR A 64 -3.33 -10.93 -15.75
N VAL A 65 -2.96 -9.65 -15.83
CA VAL A 65 -3.30 -8.73 -16.93
C VAL A 65 -2.45 -9.08 -18.17
N PRO A 66 -3.04 -9.60 -19.26
CA PRO A 66 -2.30 -9.96 -20.46
C PRO A 66 -1.63 -8.73 -21.07
N GLY A 67 -0.33 -8.80 -21.35
CA GLY A 67 0.44 -7.71 -21.98
C GLY A 67 0.93 -6.62 -21.02
N GLY A 68 0.75 -6.78 -19.71
CA GLY A 68 1.33 -5.86 -18.72
C GLY A 68 2.81 -6.15 -18.45
N VAL A 69 3.72 -5.37 -19.02
CA VAL A 69 5.18 -5.44 -18.75
C VAL A 69 5.54 -4.78 -17.41
N PHE A 70 4.76 -5.05 -16.36
CA PHE A 70 5.06 -4.54 -15.02
C PHE A 70 5.86 -5.58 -14.25
N PRO A 71 6.85 -5.16 -13.44
CA PRO A 71 7.53 -6.07 -12.52
C PRO A 71 6.52 -6.63 -11.51
N ALA A 72 6.91 -7.69 -10.79
CA ALA A 72 6.06 -8.27 -9.74
C ALA A 72 5.71 -7.24 -8.64
N SER A 73 6.67 -6.40 -8.26
CA SER A 73 6.44 -5.25 -7.39
C SER A 73 7.30 -4.04 -7.79
N SER A 74 6.92 -2.86 -7.32
CA SER A 74 7.71 -1.63 -7.45
C SER A 74 7.70 -0.85 -6.14
N PRO A 75 8.84 -0.26 -5.73
CA PRO A 75 8.88 0.56 -4.52
C PRO A 75 7.96 1.77 -4.66
N LEU A 76 7.27 2.13 -3.58
CA LEU A 76 6.44 3.31 -3.46
C LEU A 76 7.10 4.26 -2.46
N ASP A 77 7.43 5.46 -2.94
CA ASP A 77 8.09 6.49 -2.14
C ASP A 77 7.46 7.87 -2.40
N GLN A 78 7.90 8.89 -1.65
CA GLN A 78 7.37 10.24 -1.79
C GLN A 78 7.56 10.88 -3.18
N TYR A 79 8.55 10.45 -3.95
CA TYR A 79 8.87 11.01 -5.26
C TYR A 79 8.04 10.36 -6.37
N ASN A 80 7.72 9.08 -6.22
CA ASN A 80 6.97 8.33 -7.23
C ASN A 80 5.48 8.17 -6.90
N LEU A 81 5.04 8.48 -5.67
CA LEU A 81 3.66 8.27 -5.21
C LEU A 81 2.62 8.80 -6.19
N GLN A 82 2.73 10.06 -6.62
CA GLN A 82 1.76 10.69 -7.50
C GLN A 82 1.69 10.02 -8.88
N ALA A 83 2.84 9.66 -9.45
CA ALA A 83 2.90 8.94 -10.72
C ALA A 83 2.27 7.54 -10.59
N THR A 84 2.55 6.86 -9.47
CA THR A 84 2.02 5.53 -9.18
C THR A 84 0.50 5.55 -8.95
N LEU A 85 -0.03 6.53 -8.21
CA LEU A 85 -1.47 6.70 -8.04
C LEU A 85 -2.19 7.00 -9.36
N ALA A 86 -1.61 7.88 -10.20
CA ALA A 86 -2.14 8.15 -11.53
C ALA A 86 -2.20 6.88 -12.40
N LEU A 87 -1.14 6.05 -12.34
CA LEU A 87 -1.08 4.75 -13.00
C LEU A 87 -2.17 3.80 -12.51
N LEU A 88 -2.30 3.62 -11.19
CA LEU A 88 -3.30 2.76 -10.56
C LEU A 88 -4.73 3.15 -10.92
N ARG A 89 -5.01 4.44 -11.08
CA ARG A 89 -6.33 4.93 -11.52
C ARG A 89 -6.68 4.52 -12.96
N THR A 90 -5.68 4.38 -13.83
CA THR A 90 -5.89 4.09 -15.26
C THR A 90 -5.79 2.61 -15.58
N ARG A 91 -5.12 1.83 -14.74
CA ARG A 91 -4.89 0.40 -14.94
C ARG A 91 -6.13 -0.41 -14.52
N GLN A 92 -6.51 -1.39 -15.34
CA GLN A 92 -7.59 -2.35 -15.02
C GLN A 92 -7.05 -3.62 -14.33
N GLY A 93 -6.16 -3.44 -13.35
CA GLY A 93 -5.54 -4.53 -12.58
C GLY A 93 -6.08 -4.61 -11.15
N ARG A 94 -5.94 -5.78 -10.51
CA ARG A 94 -6.14 -5.94 -9.07
C ARG A 94 -4.83 -5.69 -8.32
N ASP A 95 -4.27 -4.51 -8.54
CA ASP A 95 -3.01 -4.12 -7.92
C ASP A 95 -3.21 -3.95 -6.40
N ALA A 96 -2.16 -4.27 -5.63
CA ALA A 96 -2.18 -4.19 -4.18
C ALA A 96 -1.01 -3.35 -3.68
N MET A 97 -1.19 -2.65 -2.57
CA MET A 97 -0.12 -1.97 -1.85
C MET A 97 0.40 -2.89 -0.76
N GLY A 98 1.70 -3.17 -0.76
CA GLY A 98 2.37 -3.96 0.26
C GLY A 98 3.17 -3.08 1.22
N LEU A 99 3.18 -3.48 2.49
CA LEU A 99 4.13 -2.98 3.47
C LEU A 99 5.40 -3.84 3.42
N LYS A 100 6.55 -3.23 3.15
CA LYS A 100 7.84 -3.91 3.21
C LYS A 100 8.38 -3.80 4.62
N ILE A 101 8.51 -4.95 5.27
CA ILE A 101 8.98 -5.07 6.65
C ILE A 101 10.06 -6.13 6.75
N THR A 102 11.04 -5.89 7.62
CA THR A 102 12.07 -6.85 7.97
C THR A 102 11.86 -7.32 9.40
N PRO A 103 11.83 -8.65 9.64
CA PRO A 103 11.78 -9.19 11.00
C PRO A 103 13.06 -8.83 11.75
N CYS A 104 12.91 -8.10 12.85
CA CYS A 104 13.99 -7.65 13.69
C CYS A 104 13.57 -7.79 15.15
N LYS A 105 14.13 -8.78 15.84
CA LYS A 105 13.72 -9.13 17.20
C LYS A 105 13.96 -7.98 18.17
N GLY A 106 12.94 -7.58 18.92
CA GLY A 106 12.94 -6.44 19.84
C GLY A 106 12.74 -5.09 19.17
N ALA A 107 12.51 -5.03 17.85
CA ALA A 107 12.16 -3.78 17.18
C ALA A 107 10.70 -3.39 17.44
N VAL A 108 10.47 -2.08 17.49
CA VAL A 108 9.13 -1.49 17.49
C VAL A 108 8.97 -0.73 16.19
N MET A 109 7.99 -1.11 15.38
CA MET A 109 7.69 -0.44 14.11
C MET A 109 6.76 0.76 14.36
N SER A 110 7.21 1.96 13.97
CA SER A 110 6.35 3.13 13.79
C SER A 110 6.54 3.68 12.38
N LEU A 111 5.43 4.02 11.72
CA LEU A 111 5.45 4.61 10.37
C LEU A 111 5.51 6.15 10.38
N VAL A 112 5.29 6.78 11.53
CA VAL A 112 5.28 8.25 11.77
C VAL A 112 5.69 8.61 13.19
#